data_AF-A0A5E4KI77-F1
#
_entry.id   AF-A0A5E4KI77-F1
#
_cell.length_a   1.000
_cell.length_b   1.000
_cell.length_c   1.000
_cell.angle_alpha   90.00
_cell.angle_beta   90.00
_cell.angle_gamma   90.00
#
_symmetry.space_group_name_H-M   'P 1'
#
loop_
_entity.id
_entity.type
_entity.pdbx_description
1 polymer ?
#
loop_
_entity_poly.entity_id
_entity_poly.type
_entity_poly.pdbx_seq_one_letter_code
_entity_poly.pdbx_strand_id
1 'polypeptide(L)'
;MEAEEAIAQVVRGKSVDAVISELMKKEIKAPLVETARGRTGEDELHFRDLLRRYEESIEEMKGYQDELKKELDLKKDEIERLEKLIDRQRTHVYKELKKEKAIMIRDKEIASLRGRVSENNRRISFLNERINKLKHVRRLEISGRALPVKIISSFTKDSILKTREQFGIKKDDIVLLKDASGGGTMTAKMLSDLNVRAVIICNEMSHAAEEELFNLNVPVLPAKEVKISFDSAEELAVIDPEEIINAIEEWNRKAEERRKAAKEEWLASLVQEYRSERRREVKGSNPP
;
A
#
# COMPACT_ATOMS: atom_id res chain seq x y z
N MET A 1 -63.92 -47.24 -7.55
CA MET A 1 -63.60 -48.09 -8.71
C MET A 1 -63.44 -47.30 -10.00
N GLU A 2 -64.36 -46.39 -10.37
CA GLU A 2 -64.28 -45.67 -11.66
C GLU A 2 -63.14 -44.64 -11.78
N ALA A 3 -62.76 -43.97 -10.68
CA ALA A 3 -61.66 -43.01 -10.69
C ALA A 3 -60.27 -43.67 -10.85
N GLU A 4 -60.08 -44.86 -10.26
CA GLU A 4 -58.83 -45.61 -10.36
C GLU A 4 -58.62 -46.20 -11.76
N GLU A 5 -59.70 -46.58 -12.44
CA GLU A 5 -59.68 -47.07 -13.82
C GLU A 5 -59.35 -45.94 -14.83
N ALA A 6 -59.86 -44.73 -14.60
CA ALA A 6 -59.51 -43.55 -15.39
C ALA A 6 -58.03 -43.18 -15.25
N ILE A 7 -57.46 -43.24 -14.04
CA ILE A 7 -56.05 -42.97 -13.78
C ILE A 7 -55.17 -44.05 -14.45
N ALA A 8 -55.55 -45.32 -14.40
CA ALA A 8 -54.81 -46.41 -15.04
C ALA A 8 -54.75 -46.31 -16.58
N GLN A 9 -55.79 -45.75 -17.22
CA GLN A 9 -55.84 -45.55 -18.67
C GLN A 9 -54.96 -44.38 -19.15
N VAL A 10 -54.84 -43.33 -18.34
CA VAL A 10 -53.93 -42.19 -18.62
C VAL A 10 -52.46 -42.61 -18.46
N VAL A 11 -52.16 -43.42 -17.43
CA VAL A 11 -50.81 -43.96 -17.20
C VAL A 11 -50.38 -44.94 -18.31
N ARG A 12 -51.33 -45.62 -18.98
CA ARG A 12 -51.08 -46.45 -20.19
C ARG A 12 -50.92 -45.67 -21.50
N GLY A 13 -50.93 -44.33 -21.46
CA GLY A 13 -50.58 -43.48 -22.60
C GLY A 13 -51.74 -42.98 -23.46
N LYS A 14 -53.00 -43.09 -23.01
CA LYS A 14 -54.13 -42.39 -23.64
C LYS A 14 -54.13 -40.90 -23.25
N SER A 15 -54.49 -40.00 -24.18
CA SER A 15 -54.61 -38.58 -23.88
C SER A 15 -55.79 -38.32 -22.93
N VAL A 16 -55.63 -37.32 -22.06
CA VAL A 16 -56.62 -36.95 -21.03
C VAL A 16 -57.99 -36.63 -21.67
N ASP A 17 -58.01 -35.96 -22.82
CA ASP A 17 -59.22 -35.66 -23.59
C ASP A 17 -59.96 -36.90 -24.11
N ALA A 18 -59.23 -37.97 -24.47
CA ALA A 18 -59.83 -39.20 -24.96
C ALA A 18 -60.52 -39.98 -23.83
N VAL A 19 -59.93 -39.99 -22.63
CA VAL A 19 -60.50 -40.62 -21.44
C VAL A 19 -61.75 -39.86 -20.96
N ILE A 20 -61.72 -38.52 -21.00
CA ILE A 20 -62.88 -37.68 -20.68
C ILE A 20 -64.01 -37.91 -21.71
N SER A 21 -63.68 -38.03 -23.00
CA SER A 21 -64.68 -38.29 -24.05
C SER A 21 -65.30 -39.69 -23.98
N GLU A 22 -64.55 -40.70 -23.53
CA GLU A 22 -65.07 -42.07 -23.30
C GLU A 22 -66.01 -42.12 -22.09
N LEU A 23 -65.70 -41.37 -21.03
CA LEU A 23 -66.56 -41.21 -19.85
C LEU A 23 -67.83 -40.41 -20.18
N MET A 24 -67.73 -39.38 -21.02
CA MET A 24 -68.89 -38.57 -21.43
C MET A 24 -69.77 -39.23 -22.52
N LYS A 25 -69.29 -40.28 -23.20
CA LYS A 25 -70.08 -41.04 -24.20
C LYS A 25 -71.03 -42.08 -23.60
N LYS A 26 -70.91 -42.39 -22.30
CA LYS A 26 -71.88 -43.21 -21.58
C LYS A 26 -72.93 -42.29 -20.97
N GLU A 27 -74.17 -42.48 -21.40
CA GLU A 27 -75.40 -41.80 -20.96
C GLU A 27 -75.74 -40.46 -21.62
N ILE A 28 -76.04 -40.52 -22.92
CA ILE A 28 -77.18 -39.76 -23.45
C ILE A 28 -78.11 -40.76 -24.14
N LYS A 29 -78.96 -41.43 -23.35
CA LYS A 29 -80.21 -42.00 -23.87
C LYS A 29 -81.17 -40.83 -24.08
N ALA A 30 -81.47 -40.50 -25.33
CA ALA A 30 -82.57 -39.60 -25.64
C ALA A 30 -83.86 -40.13 -24.97
N PRO A 31 -84.65 -39.29 -24.29
CA PRO A 31 -85.89 -39.75 -23.69
C PRO A 31 -86.86 -40.12 -24.82
N LEU A 32 -87.35 -41.36 -24.80
CA LEU A 32 -88.56 -41.73 -25.55
C LEU A 32 -89.72 -40.86 -25.02
N VAL A 33 -90.39 -40.16 -25.92
CA VAL A 33 -91.64 -39.46 -25.62
C VAL A 33 -92.71 -40.52 -25.36
N GLU A 34 -92.94 -40.88 -24.11
CA GLU A 34 -94.17 -41.53 -23.70
C GLU A 34 -95.28 -40.50 -23.64
N THR A 35 -96.31 -40.76 -24.44
CA THR A 35 -97.55 -40.02 -24.52
C THR A 35 -98.19 -39.89 -23.15
N ALA A 36 -98.56 -38.66 -22.79
CA ALA A 36 -99.29 -38.34 -21.58
C ALA A 36 -100.61 -39.14 -21.53
N ARG A 37 -100.61 -40.25 -20.78
CA ARG A 37 -101.82 -40.84 -20.23
C ARG A 37 -102.22 -40.02 -19.00
N GLY A 38 -103.51 -39.72 -18.92
CA GLY A 38 -104.10 -38.72 -18.00
C GLY A 38 -103.57 -38.81 -16.57
N ARG A 39 -103.13 -37.66 -16.06
CA ARG A 39 -102.64 -37.51 -14.68
C ARG A 39 -103.77 -36.99 -13.80
N THR A 40 -104.01 -37.71 -12.72
CA THR A 40 -104.86 -37.33 -11.58
C THR A 40 -104.27 -36.11 -10.87
N GLY A 41 -105.12 -35.22 -10.34
CA GLY A 41 -104.72 -33.94 -9.73
C GLY A 41 -103.84 -34.02 -8.46
N GLU A 42 -103.59 -35.22 -7.91
CA GLU A 42 -102.72 -35.41 -6.73
C GLU A 42 -101.22 -35.34 -7.07
N ASP A 43 -100.80 -35.79 -8.26
CA ASP A 43 -99.39 -35.74 -8.67
C ASP A 43 -98.92 -34.30 -8.93
N GLU A 44 -99.79 -33.45 -9.50
CA GLU A 44 -99.52 -32.03 -9.72
C GLU A 44 -99.29 -31.25 -8.41
N LEU A 45 -99.97 -31.64 -7.33
CA LEU A 45 -99.80 -31.01 -6.01
C LEU A 45 -98.47 -31.40 -5.38
N HIS A 46 -98.07 -32.67 -5.45
CA HIS A 46 -96.78 -33.14 -4.94
C HIS A 46 -95.59 -32.51 -5.68
N PHE A 47 -95.66 -32.38 -7.01
CA PHE A 47 -94.62 -31.69 -7.77
C PHE A 47 -94.55 -30.19 -7.43
N ARG A 48 -95.70 -29.54 -7.16
CA ARG A 48 -95.74 -28.13 -6.74
C ARG A 48 -95.11 -27.92 -5.36
N ASP A 49 -95.33 -28.83 -4.42
CA ASP A 49 -94.71 -28.78 -3.09
C ASP A 49 -93.20 -29.02 -3.13
N LEU A 50 -92.72 -29.93 -3.99
CA LEU A 50 -91.29 -30.13 -4.24
C LEU A 50 -90.64 -28.89 -4.87
N LEU A 51 -91.29 -28.30 -5.89
CA LEU A 51 -90.84 -27.06 -6.53
C LEU A 51 -90.69 -25.94 -5.50
N ARG A 52 -91.67 -25.77 -4.61
CA ARG A 52 -91.61 -24.78 -3.54
C ARG A 52 -90.44 -25.01 -2.58
N ARG A 53 -90.19 -26.26 -2.15
CA ARG A 53 -89.05 -26.58 -1.27
C ARG A 53 -87.70 -26.33 -1.97
N TYR A 54 -87.62 -26.62 -3.26
CA TYR A 54 -86.42 -26.31 -4.04
C TYR A 54 -86.23 -24.80 -4.22
N GLU A 55 -87.30 -24.04 -4.42
CA GLU A 55 -87.26 -22.57 -4.47
C GLU A 55 -86.79 -21.99 -3.13
N GLU A 56 -87.34 -22.46 -2.01
CA GLU A 56 -86.93 -22.06 -0.65
C GLU A 56 -85.44 -22.40 -0.42
N SER A 57 -84.99 -23.60 -0.81
CA SER A 57 -83.57 -24.01 -0.71
C SER A 57 -82.64 -23.19 -1.61
N ILE A 58 -83.09 -22.82 -2.81
CA ILE A 58 -82.35 -21.94 -3.72
C ILE A 58 -82.23 -20.53 -3.13
N GLU A 59 -83.27 -20.02 -2.47
CA GLU A 59 -83.23 -18.73 -1.79
C GLU A 59 -82.26 -18.74 -0.60
N GLU A 60 -82.28 -19.78 0.23
CA GLU A 60 -81.31 -19.96 1.33
C GLU A 60 -79.87 -20.04 0.80
N MET A 61 -79.64 -20.83 -0.25
CA MET A 61 -78.32 -20.94 -0.88
C MET A 61 -77.84 -19.61 -1.48
N LYS A 62 -78.75 -18.82 -2.08
CA LYS A 62 -78.43 -17.46 -2.57
C LYS A 62 -78.08 -16.53 -1.41
N GLY A 63 -78.81 -16.58 -0.31
CA GLY A 63 -78.51 -15.83 0.90
C GLY A 63 -77.12 -16.16 1.44
N TYR A 64 -76.79 -17.45 1.57
CA TYR A 64 -75.48 -17.91 2.01
C TYR A 64 -74.36 -17.52 1.03
N GLN A 65 -74.62 -17.57 -0.29
CA GLN A 65 -73.69 -17.11 -1.30
C GLN A 65 -73.40 -15.61 -1.17
N ASP A 66 -74.40 -14.80 -0.83
CA ASP A 66 -74.23 -13.36 -0.66
C ASP A 66 -73.51 -13.01 0.66
N GLU A 67 -73.71 -13.78 1.73
CA GLU A 67 -72.93 -13.69 2.95
C GLU A 67 -71.44 -14.03 2.71
N LEU A 68 -71.17 -15.15 2.03
CA LEU A 68 -69.82 -15.54 1.63
C LEU A 68 -69.14 -14.49 0.75
N LYS A 69 -69.87 -13.85 -0.18
CA LYS A 69 -69.33 -12.75 -0.99
C LYS A 69 -68.96 -11.56 -0.11
N LYS A 70 -69.82 -11.16 0.83
CA LYS A 70 -69.51 -10.05 1.76
C LYS A 70 -68.29 -10.36 2.62
N GLU A 71 -68.18 -11.58 3.14
CA GLU A 71 -66.98 -11.99 3.89
C GLU A 71 -65.73 -11.99 3.02
N LEU A 72 -65.82 -12.49 1.78
CA LEU A 72 -64.72 -12.46 0.83
C LEU A 72 -64.23 -11.04 0.56
N ASP A 73 -65.16 -10.09 0.38
CA ASP A 73 -64.80 -8.70 0.13
C ASP A 73 -64.19 -8.02 1.36
N LEU A 74 -64.70 -8.29 2.57
CA LEU A 74 -64.07 -7.83 3.82
C LEU A 74 -62.65 -8.39 3.99
N LYS A 75 -62.44 -9.67 3.64
CA LYS A 75 -61.11 -10.29 3.69
C LYS A 75 -60.17 -9.70 2.64
N LYS A 76 -60.65 -9.42 1.43
CA LYS A 76 -59.84 -8.74 0.39
C LYS A 76 -59.42 -7.34 0.82
N ASP A 77 -60.34 -6.56 1.40
CA ASP A 77 -60.03 -5.23 1.93
C ASP A 77 -58.97 -5.30 3.04
N GLU A 78 -59.07 -6.31 3.90
CA GLU A 78 -58.08 -6.52 4.97
C GLU A 78 -56.71 -6.94 4.41
N ILE A 79 -56.69 -7.82 3.40
CA ILE A 79 -55.46 -8.18 2.68
C ILE A 79 -54.82 -6.92 2.07
N GLU A 80 -55.60 -6.07 1.39
CA GLU A 80 -55.08 -4.84 0.77
C GLU A 80 -54.50 -3.87 1.82
N ARG A 81 -55.15 -3.75 2.99
CA ARG A 81 -54.62 -2.95 4.11
C ARG A 81 -53.31 -3.52 4.64
N LEU A 82 -53.25 -4.84 4.87
CA LEU A 82 -52.06 -5.51 5.36
C LEU A 82 -50.90 -5.40 4.35
N GLU A 83 -51.17 -5.56 3.06
CA GLU A 83 -50.19 -5.37 1.99
C GLU A 83 -49.63 -3.94 1.97
N LYS A 84 -50.50 -2.92 2.09
CA LYS A 84 -50.06 -1.51 2.21
C LYS A 84 -49.22 -1.26 3.46
N LEU A 85 -49.54 -1.88 4.59
CA LEU A 85 -48.74 -1.78 5.81
C LEU A 85 -47.38 -2.44 5.64
N ILE A 86 -47.32 -3.63 5.03
CA ILE A 86 -46.08 -4.33 4.72
C ILE A 86 -45.21 -3.48 3.79
N ASP A 87 -45.78 -2.86 2.76
CA ASP A 87 -45.02 -2.00 1.84
C ASP A 87 -44.46 -0.74 2.53
N ARG A 88 -45.26 -0.10 3.38
CA ARG A 88 -44.78 1.03 4.21
C ARG A 88 -43.64 0.61 5.13
N GLN A 89 -43.73 -0.55 5.77
CA GLN A 89 -42.66 -1.07 6.62
C GLN A 89 -41.41 -1.40 5.81
N ARG A 90 -41.56 -2.07 4.66
CA ARG A 90 -40.45 -2.40 3.74
C ARG A 90 -39.73 -1.14 3.27
N THR A 91 -40.47 -0.13 2.83
CA THR A 91 -39.89 1.14 2.36
C THR A 91 -39.18 1.89 3.48
N HIS A 92 -39.72 1.87 4.71
CA HIS A 92 -39.06 2.45 5.88
C HIS A 92 -37.75 1.74 6.20
N VAL A 93 -37.77 0.41 6.33
CA VAL A 93 -36.56 -0.41 6.59
C VAL A 93 -35.52 -0.19 5.49
N TYR A 94 -35.93 -0.16 4.23
CA TYR A 94 -35.01 0.08 3.12
C TYR A 94 -34.33 1.46 3.20
N LYS A 95 -35.08 2.50 3.59
CA LYS A 95 -34.53 3.85 3.78
C LYS A 95 -33.51 3.88 4.93
N GLU A 96 -33.82 3.23 6.05
CA GLU A 96 -32.89 3.16 7.18
C GLU A 96 -31.62 2.39 6.84
N LEU A 97 -31.72 1.22 6.20
CA LEU A 97 -30.56 0.46 5.73
C LEU A 97 -29.70 1.27 4.75
N LYS A 98 -30.32 2.06 3.86
CA LYS A 98 -29.58 2.94 2.94
C LYS A 98 -28.82 4.04 3.69
N LYS A 99 -29.43 4.63 4.72
CA LYS A 99 -28.77 5.63 5.57
C LYS A 99 -27.62 5.01 6.35
N GLU A 100 -27.84 3.87 7.01
CA GLU A 100 -26.82 3.15 7.77
C GLU A 100 -25.64 2.78 6.89
N LYS A 101 -25.88 2.26 5.68
CA LYS A 101 -24.83 1.94 4.72
C LYS A 101 -24.04 3.19 4.30
N ALA A 102 -24.73 4.32 4.07
CA ALA A 102 -24.06 5.58 3.74
C ALA A 102 -23.20 6.10 4.90
N ILE A 103 -23.68 6.00 6.14
CA ILE A 103 -22.92 6.35 7.35
C ILE A 103 -21.71 5.43 7.49
N MET A 104 -21.88 4.12 7.36
CA MET A 104 -20.78 3.15 7.46
C MET A 104 -19.67 3.42 6.42
N ILE A 105 -20.04 3.76 5.18
CA ILE A 105 -19.07 4.12 4.14
C ILE A 105 -18.30 5.38 4.54
N ARG A 106 -19.01 6.42 5.00
CA ARG A 106 -18.39 7.66 5.46
C ARG A 106 -17.48 7.44 6.67
N ASP A 107 -17.89 6.63 7.64
CA ASP A 107 -17.10 6.34 8.83
C ASP A 107 -15.81 5.59 8.49
N LYS A 108 -15.87 4.64 7.54
CA LYS A 108 -14.67 3.97 7.02
C LYS A 108 -13.72 4.96 6.33
N GLU A 109 -14.27 5.88 5.55
CA GLU A 109 -13.48 6.92 4.88
C GLU A 109 -12.84 7.88 5.90
N ILE A 110 -13.61 8.33 6.89
CA ILE A 110 -13.13 9.17 7.99
C ILE A 110 -12.01 8.46 8.76
N ALA A 111 -12.17 7.17 9.07
CA ALA A 111 -11.14 6.39 9.75
C ALA A 111 -9.85 6.30 8.92
N SER A 112 -9.96 6.04 7.61
CA SER A 112 -8.82 6.02 6.69
C SER A 112 -8.12 7.37 6.61
N LEU A 113 -8.88 8.46 6.45
CA LEU A 113 -8.35 9.83 6.41
C LEU A 113 -7.66 10.21 7.71
N ARG A 114 -8.25 9.88 8.87
CA ARG A 114 -7.61 10.09 10.18
C ARG A 114 -6.29 9.34 10.31
N GLY A 115 -6.24 8.09 9.80
CA GLY A 115 -5.00 7.32 9.74
C GLY A 115 -3.90 8.03 8.94
N ARG A 116 -4.23 8.49 7.73
CA ARG A 116 -3.31 9.24 6.85
C ARG A 116 -2.84 10.55 7.49
N VAL A 117 -3.73 11.28 8.14
CA VAL A 117 -3.38 12.51 8.88
C VAL A 117 -2.42 12.19 10.01
N SER A 118 -2.68 11.15 10.79
CA SER A 118 -1.78 10.73 11.88
C SER A 118 -0.40 10.33 11.36
N GLU A 119 -0.32 9.58 10.27
CA GLU A 119 0.95 9.19 9.65
C GLU A 119 1.73 10.40 9.15
N ASN A 120 1.06 11.31 8.44
CA ASN A 120 1.66 12.55 7.97
C ASN A 120 2.15 13.41 9.14
N ASN A 121 1.39 13.52 10.23
CA ASN A 121 1.81 14.26 11.41
C ASN A 121 3.06 13.65 12.08
N ARG A 122 3.14 12.31 12.15
CA ARG A 122 4.35 11.62 12.64
C ARG A 122 5.55 11.93 11.74
N ARG A 123 5.36 11.90 10.41
CA ARG A 123 6.41 12.23 9.45
C ARG A 123 6.86 13.69 9.57
N ILE A 124 5.93 14.63 9.73
CA ILE A 124 6.22 16.05 9.96
C ILE A 124 7.01 16.23 11.26
N SER A 125 6.59 15.57 12.35
CA SER A 125 7.30 15.62 13.63
C SER A 125 8.74 15.13 13.50
N PHE A 126 8.94 13.98 12.85
CA PHE A 126 10.27 13.42 12.59
C PHE A 126 11.15 14.37 11.76
N LEU A 127 10.59 14.93 10.67
CA LEU A 127 11.32 15.89 9.83
C LEU A 127 11.65 17.18 10.58
N ASN A 128 10.74 17.69 11.41
CA ASN A 128 10.98 18.89 12.22
C ASN A 128 12.07 18.67 13.25
N GLU A 129 12.10 17.52 13.90
CA GLU A 129 13.17 17.15 14.83
C GLU A 129 14.53 17.12 14.11
N ARG A 130 14.58 16.48 12.94
CA ARG A 130 15.77 16.45 12.08
C ARG A 130 16.22 17.85 11.65
N ILE A 131 15.29 18.73 11.27
CA ILE A 131 15.59 20.14 10.96
C ILE A 131 16.14 20.88 12.18
N ASN A 132 15.58 20.66 13.37
CA ASN A 132 16.04 21.31 14.59
C ASN A 132 17.48 20.89 14.95
N LYS A 133 17.82 19.61 14.75
CA LYS A 133 19.19 19.10 14.89
C LYS A 133 20.15 19.76 13.90
N LEU A 134 19.77 19.84 12.63
CA LEU A 134 20.56 20.54 11.60
C LEU A 134 20.77 22.02 11.94
N LYS A 135 19.72 22.71 12.40
CA LYS A 135 19.81 24.10 12.86
C LYS A 135 20.72 24.24 14.09
N HIS A 136 20.73 23.27 14.98
CA HIS A 136 21.62 23.27 16.15
C HIS A 136 23.10 23.21 15.72
N VAL A 137 23.45 22.26 14.85
CA VAL A 137 24.80 22.17 14.28
C VAL A 137 25.19 23.46 13.58
N ARG A 138 24.29 24.04 12.78
CA ARG A 138 24.55 25.33 12.11
C ARG A 138 24.78 26.48 13.09
N ARG A 139 24.06 26.51 14.22
CA ARG A 139 24.30 27.51 15.28
C ARG A 139 25.68 27.33 15.91
N LEU A 140 26.08 26.09 16.18
CA LEU A 140 27.41 25.79 16.72
C LEU A 140 28.53 26.23 15.75
N GLU A 141 28.36 25.98 14.46
CA GLU A 141 29.26 26.44 13.40
C GLU A 141 29.39 27.96 13.38
N ILE A 142 28.28 28.69 13.35
CA ILE A 142 28.29 30.17 13.35
C ILE A 142 28.92 30.72 14.63
N SER A 143 28.70 30.06 15.77
CA SER A 143 29.31 30.46 17.05
C SER A 143 30.81 30.14 17.14
N GLY A 144 31.37 29.42 16.16
CA GLY A 144 32.78 29.02 16.14
C GLY A 144 33.15 28.00 17.21
N ARG A 145 32.18 27.38 17.89
CA ARG A 145 32.44 26.38 18.94
C ARG A 145 32.70 24.99 18.39
N ALA A 146 32.18 24.70 17.21
CA ALA A 146 32.16 23.36 16.67
C ALA A 146 32.04 23.41 15.14
N LEU A 147 32.85 22.63 14.42
CA LEU A 147 32.80 22.55 12.97
C LEU A 147 31.99 21.32 12.53
N PRO A 148 31.11 21.46 11.52
CA PRO A 148 30.38 20.33 10.99
C PRO A 148 31.31 19.41 10.19
N VAL A 149 31.18 18.10 10.40
CA VAL A 149 31.90 17.06 9.65
C VAL A 149 30.91 16.32 8.77
N LYS A 150 31.23 16.22 7.48
CA LYS A 150 30.42 15.54 6.47
C LYS A 150 30.75 14.05 6.45
N ILE A 151 29.77 13.22 6.79
CA ILE A 151 29.96 11.77 6.86
C ILE A 151 29.69 11.17 5.48
N ILE A 152 30.67 10.43 4.96
CA ILE A 152 30.55 9.63 3.75
C ILE A 152 30.66 8.16 4.15
N SER A 153 29.71 7.35 3.69
CA SER A 153 29.59 5.93 4.06
C SER A 153 30.79 5.09 3.61
N SER A 154 31.26 5.32 2.40
CA SER A 154 32.41 4.60 1.84
C SER A 154 33.18 5.48 0.86
N PHE A 155 34.47 5.23 0.72
CA PHE A 155 35.36 6.00 -0.15
C PHE A 155 35.24 5.57 -1.60
N THR A 156 34.05 5.69 -2.16
CA THR A 156 33.73 5.40 -3.56
C THR A 156 33.17 6.65 -4.24
N LYS A 157 33.31 6.70 -5.57
CA LYS A 157 32.79 7.80 -6.39
C LYS A 157 31.28 8.02 -6.14
N ASP A 158 30.52 6.93 -6.12
CA ASP A 158 29.06 6.99 -5.92
C ASP A 158 28.68 7.52 -4.54
N SER A 159 29.39 7.10 -3.49
CA SER A 159 29.14 7.56 -2.13
C SER A 159 29.44 9.05 -1.96
N ILE A 160 30.52 9.54 -2.58
CA ILE A 160 30.86 10.97 -2.58
C ILE A 160 29.81 11.79 -3.32
N LEU A 161 29.38 11.34 -4.51
CA LEU A 161 28.34 12.01 -5.30
C LEU A 161 27.00 12.04 -4.56
N LYS A 162 26.57 10.91 -3.99
CA LYS A 162 25.34 10.85 -3.17
C LYS A 162 25.40 11.81 -1.99
N THR A 163 26.53 11.87 -1.29
CA THR A 163 26.68 12.78 -0.14
C THR A 163 26.65 14.24 -0.58
N ARG A 164 27.28 14.55 -1.72
CA ARG A 164 27.24 15.89 -2.33
C ARG A 164 25.83 16.30 -2.72
N GLU A 165 25.04 15.41 -3.31
CA GLU A 165 23.65 15.68 -3.70
C GLU A 165 22.72 15.85 -2.48
N GLN A 166 22.89 15.02 -1.45
CA GLN A 166 22.02 15.03 -0.27
C GLN A 166 22.31 16.17 0.71
N PHE A 167 23.59 16.41 1.00
CA PHE A 167 24.00 17.30 2.08
C PHE A 167 24.78 18.53 1.62
N GLY A 168 25.30 18.52 0.38
CA GLY A 168 26.25 19.51 -0.11
C GLY A 168 27.60 19.41 0.59
N ILE A 169 28.68 19.39 -0.20
CA ILE A 169 30.06 19.53 0.28
C ILE A 169 30.56 20.88 -0.22
N LYS A 170 30.90 21.78 0.70
CA LYS A 170 31.46 23.10 0.40
C LYS A 170 32.98 23.07 0.49
N LYS A 171 33.59 24.08 -0.11
CA LYS A 171 35.02 24.35 0.10
C LYS A 171 35.28 24.51 1.59
N ASP A 172 36.39 23.93 2.05
CA ASP A 172 36.87 24.00 3.42
C ASP A 172 36.05 23.18 4.45
N ASP A 173 35.13 22.32 3.96
CA ASP A 173 34.45 21.33 4.80
C ASP A 173 35.42 20.19 5.20
N ILE A 174 35.17 19.60 6.37
CA ILE A 174 35.87 18.42 6.87
C ILE A 174 35.03 17.19 6.55
N VAL A 175 35.66 16.14 6.03
CA VAL A 175 34.97 14.91 5.61
C VAL A 175 35.39 13.75 6.49
N LEU A 176 34.44 12.93 6.92
CA LEU A 176 34.68 11.65 7.60
C LEU A 176 34.31 10.49 6.67
N LEU A 177 35.27 9.62 6.40
CA LEU A 177 35.08 8.36 5.69
C LEU A 177 34.86 7.24 6.71
N LYS A 178 33.65 6.66 6.76
CA LYS A 178 33.39 5.47 7.60
C LYS A 178 34.16 4.25 7.10
N ASP A 179 34.24 4.10 5.78
CA ASP A 179 35.04 3.07 5.13
C ASP A 179 35.94 3.69 4.04
N ALA A 180 37.24 3.77 4.33
CA ALA A 180 38.29 4.32 3.49
C ALA A 180 38.95 3.28 2.55
N SER A 181 38.55 2.01 2.62
CA SER A 181 39.22 0.94 1.88
C SER A 181 38.97 0.96 0.36
N GLY A 182 37.83 1.51 -0.07
CA GLY A 182 37.32 1.36 -1.43
C GLY A 182 37.78 2.38 -2.48
N GLY A 183 38.61 3.35 -2.14
CA GLY A 183 38.97 4.44 -3.05
C GLY A 183 40.40 4.38 -3.55
N GLY A 184 40.60 4.85 -4.78
CA GLY A 184 41.90 4.96 -5.43
C GLY A 184 42.25 6.41 -5.77
N THR A 185 43.25 6.59 -6.64
CA THR A 185 43.76 7.90 -7.07
C THR A 185 42.67 8.82 -7.65
N MET A 186 41.73 8.28 -8.43
CA MET A 186 40.62 9.06 -8.99
C MET A 186 39.67 9.61 -7.91
N THR A 187 39.39 8.81 -6.89
CA THR A 187 38.51 9.21 -5.79
C THR A 187 39.20 10.26 -4.90
N ALA A 188 40.51 10.13 -4.70
CA ALA A 188 41.33 11.14 -4.02
C ALA A 188 41.30 12.49 -4.76
N LYS A 189 41.47 12.48 -6.08
CA LYS A 189 41.32 13.68 -6.92
C LYS A 189 39.95 14.31 -6.77
N MET A 190 38.88 13.51 -6.79
CA MET A 190 37.52 14.02 -6.59
C MET A 190 37.34 14.73 -5.24
N LEU A 191 37.94 14.23 -4.15
CA LEU A 191 37.92 14.93 -2.86
C LEU A 191 38.73 16.23 -2.89
N SER A 192 39.89 16.23 -3.55
CA SER A 192 40.71 17.43 -3.73
C SER A 192 40.01 18.50 -4.56
N ASP A 193 39.30 18.11 -5.63
CA ASP A 193 38.51 19.01 -6.49
C ASP A 193 37.36 19.67 -5.72
N LEU A 194 36.88 19.04 -4.64
CA LEU A 194 35.90 19.63 -3.72
C LEU A 194 36.54 20.63 -2.74
N ASN A 195 37.87 20.78 -2.75
CA ASN A 195 38.66 21.62 -1.85
C ASN A 195 38.31 21.42 -0.37
N VAL A 196 38.26 20.16 0.06
CA VAL A 196 38.04 19.79 1.47
C VAL A 196 39.23 20.21 2.34
N ARG A 197 38.98 20.59 3.59
CA ARG A 197 40.03 21.02 4.53
C ARG A 197 40.88 19.85 5.02
N ALA A 198 40.21 18.75 5.36
CA ALA A 198 40.83 17.53 5.88
C ALA A 198 39.89 16.34 5.67
N VAL A 199 40.49 15.15 5.60
CA VAL A 199 39.78 13.87 5.49
C VAL A 199 40.09 13.04 6.74
N ILE A 200 39.05 12.63 7.45
CA ILE A 200 39.15 11.78 8.63
C ILE A 200 38.78 10.35 8.22
N ILE A 201 39.58 9.36 8.63
CA ILE A 201 39.40 7.94 8.28
C ILE A 201 39.16 7.08 9.52
N CYS A 202 38.15 6.20 9.48
CA CYS A 202 37.91 5.23 10.56
C CYS A 202 38.75 3.95 10.43
N ASN A 203 39.14 3.59 9.20
CA ASN A 203 39.91 2.41 8.84
C ASN A 203 41.03 2.77 7.86
N GLU A 204 41.88 1.79 7.54
CA GLU A 204 43.01 1.98 6.62
C GLU A 204 42.53 2.22 5.18
N MET A 205 43.25 3.08 4.47
CA MET A 205 43.02 3.36 3.05
C MET A 205 44.07 2.68 2.18
N SER A 206 43.81 2.60 0.88
CA SER A 206 44.82 2.16 -0.10
C SER A 206 46.00 3.13 -0.15
N HIS A 207 47.24 2.61 -0.12
CA HIS A 207 48.46 3.40 -0.24
C HIS A 207 48.45 4.33 -1.46
N ALA A 208 47.90 3.88 -2.59
CA ALA A 208 47.81 4.70 -3.80
C ALA A 208 46.90 5.93 -3.62
N ALA A 209 45.84 5.81 -2.82
CA ALA A 209 44.97 6.94 -2.52
C ALA A 209 45.59 7.88 -1.48
N GLU A 210 46.29 7.33 -0.49
CA GLU A 210 46.98 8.12 0.53
C GLU A 210 48.09 8.98 -0.08
N GLU A 211 48.90 8.40 -0.96
CA GLU A 211 49.94 9.13 -1.70
C GLU A 211 49.37 10.22 -2.59
N GLU A 212 48.26 9.95 -3.29
CA GLU A 212 47.60 10.96 -4.12
C GLU A 212 47.06 12.12 -3.27
N LEU A 213 46.40 11.84 -2.14
CA LEU A 213 45.95 12.88 -1.21
C LEU A 213 47.13 13.69 -0.64
N PHE A 214 48.24 13.01 -0.32
CA PHE A 214 49.47 13.65 0.14
C PHE A 214 50.06 14.61 -0.90
N ASN A 215 50.12 14.18 -2.17
CA ASN A 215 50.60 14.99 -3.29
C ASN A 215 49.69 16.20 -3.54
N LEU A 216 48.39 16.03 -3.33
CA LEU A 216 47.38 17.09 -3.46
C LEU A 216 47.27 18.00 -2.22
N ASN A 217 48.13 17.81 -1.21
CA ASN A 217 48.12 18.57 0.06
C ASN A 217 46.81 18.47 0.85
N VAL A 218 46.13 17.32 0.79
CA VAL A 218 44.92 17.07 1.58
C VAL A 218 45.31 16.27 2.84
N PRO A 219 45.17 16.84 4.05
CA PRO A 219 45.47 16.15 5.29
C PRO A 219 44.57 14.93 5.49
N VAL A 220 45.19 13.80 5.81
CA VAL A 220 44.49 12.57 6.21
C VAL A 220 44.74 12.35 7.69
N LEU A 221 43.67 12.26 8.46
CA LEU A 221 43.72 12.10 9.91
C LEU A 221 42.97 10.82 10.32
N PRO A 222 43.55 9.94 11.15
CA PRO A 222 42.81 8.83 11.69
C PRO A 222 41.78 9.32 12.73
N ALA A 223 40.58 8.75 12.72
CA ALA A 223 39.51 9.10 13.65
C ALA A 223 39.89 8.87 15.14
N LYS A 224 40.95 8.10 15.41
CA LYS A 224 41.50 7.89 16.76
C LYS A 224 42.26 9.09 17.31
N GLU A 225 42.81 9.94 16.44
CA GLU A 225 43.60 11.11 16.83
C GLU A 225 42.73 12.34 17.10
N VAL A 226 41.44 12.30 16.75
CA VAL A 226 40.56 13.47 16.81
C VAL A 226 39.23 13.11 17.44
N LYS A 227 38.75 13.89 18.42
CA LYS A 227 37.47 13.60 19.07
C LYS A 227 36.33 14.09 18.20
N ILE A 228 35.60 13.13 17.64
CA ILE A 228 34.40 13.40 16.84
C ILE A 228 33.18 13.11 17.70
N SER A 229 32.32 14.10 17.85
CA SER A 229 31.03 13.94 18.50
C SER A 229 29.96 13.63 17.45
N PHE A 230 29.33 12.47 17.57
CA PHE A 230 28.23 12.04 16.70
C PHE A 230 26.88 12.35 17.36
N ASP A 231 25.88 12.71 16.55
CA ASP A 231 24.49 12.69 17.01
C ASP A 231 24.01 11.23 17.21
N SER A 232 22.96 11.02 18.00
CA SER A 232 22.42 9.69 18.33
C SER A 232 22.02 8.83 17.12
N ALA A 233 21.81 9.46 15.95
CA ALA A 233 21.49 8.78 14.70
C ALA A 233 22.70 8.63 13.75
N GLU A 234 23.90 9.08 14.16
CA GLU A 234 25.12 9.12 13.34
C GLU A 234 24.97 9.81 11.96
N GLU A 235 23.96 10.66 11.80
CA GLU A 235 23.74 11.43 10.56
C GLU A 235 24.58 12.72 10.53
N LEU A 236 24.98 13.21 11.70
CA LEU A 236 25.71 14.45 11.89
C LEU A 236 26.91 14.19 12.80
N ALA A 237 28.06 14.71 12.39
CA ALA A 237 29.28 14.70 13.16
C ALA A 237 29.76 16.14 13.35
N VAL A 238 30.32 16.40 14.53
CA VAL A 238 30.84 17.70 14.93
C VAL A 238 32.21 17.49 15.56
N ILE A 239 33.11 18.43 15.30
CA ILE A 239 34.48 18.43 15.78
C ILE A 239 34.83 19.77 16.42
N ASP A 240 35.66 19.73 17.46
CA ASP A 240 36.15 20.94 18.10
C ASP A 240 37.18 21.62 17.16
N PRO A 241 37.07 22.94 16.92
CA PRO A 241 37.95 23.65 15.99
C PRO A 241 39.43 23.56 16.36
N GLU A 242 39.76 23.60 17.65
CA GLU A 242 41.15 23.53 18.11
C GLU A 242 41.76 22.15 17.87
N GLU A 243 41.01 21.08 18.10
CA GLU A 243 41.50 19.71 17.88
C GLU A 243 41.83 19.47 16.39
N ILE A 244 40.96 19.92 15.48
CA ILE A 244 41.23 19.76 14.05
C ILE A 244 42.42 20.61 13.59
N ILE A 245 42.56 21.84 14.10
CA ILE A 245 43.69 22.70 13.75
C ILE A 245 45.01 22.05 14.18
N ASN A 246 45.09 21.58 15.44
CA ASN A 246 46.28 20.91 15.95
C ASN A 246 46.62 19.64 15.16
N ALA A 247 45.60 18.84 14.79
CA ALA A 247 45.80 17.63 14.01
C ALA A 247 46.32 17.94 12.59
N ILE A 248 45.80 19.00 11.94
CA ILE A 248 46.27 19.45 10.63
C ILE A 248 47.71 19.98 10.71
N GLU A 249 48.05 20.75 11.75
CA GLU A 249 49.42 21.26 11.98
C GLU A 249 50.42 20.12 12.19
N GLU A 250 50.06 19.12 12.98
CA GLU A 250 50.89 17.93 13.20
C GLU A 250 51.09 17.14 11.91
N TRP A 251 50.04 16.96 11.11
CA TRP A 251 50.14 16.34 9.79
C TRP A 251 51.05 17.14 8.86
N ASN A 252 50.90 18.47 8.82
CA ASN A 252 51.75 19.35 7.99
C ASN A 252 53.23 19.25 8.39
N ARG A 253 53.53 19.16 9.69
CA ARG A 253 54.90 18.96 10.18
C ARG A 253 55.48 17.64 9.68
N LYS A 254 54.75 16.53 9.86
CA LYS A 254 55.15 15.20 9.36
C LYS A 254 55.30 15.18 7.84
N ALA A 255 54.40 15.87 7.12
CA ALA A 255 54.44 15.96 5.67
C ALA A 255 55.66 16.72 5.17
N GLU A 256 56.04 17.81 5.83
CA GLU A 256 57.24 18.57 5.49
C GLU A 256 58.52 17.77 5.77
N GLU A 257 58.58 17.03 6.87
CA GLU A 257 59.68 16.09 7.17
C GLU A 257 59.78 15.01 6.09
N ARG A 258 58.66 14.39 5.70
CA ARG A 258 58.62 13.39 4.63
C ARG A 258 59.09 13.96 3.28
N ARG A 259 58.70 15.20 2.95
CA ARG A 259 59.16 15.89 1.73
C ARG A 259 60.64 16.21 1.76
N LYS A 260 61.19 16.61 2.90
CA LYS A 260 62.63 16.85 3.07
C LYS A 260 63.42 15.56 2.89
N ALA A 261 63.00 14.47 3.54
CA ALA A 261 63.63 13.16 3.37
C ALA A 261 63.60 12.68 1.91
N ALA A 262 62.46 12.82 1.22
CA ALA A 262 62.35 12.45 -0.20
C ALA A 262 63.23 13.32 -1.11
N LYS A 263 63.37 14.62 -0.81
CA LYS A 263 64.29 15.52 -1.54
C LYS A 263 65.75 15.11 -1.32
N GLU A 264 66.14 14.78 -0.09
CA GLU A 264 67.49 14.31 0.23
C GLU A 264 67.82 12.99 -0.47
N GLU A 265 66.88 12.05 -0.50
CA GLU A 265 67.02 10.78 -1.22
C GLU A 265 67.15 11.00 -2.73
N TRP A 266 66.33 11.89 -3.31
CA TRP A 266 66.42 12.26 -4.72
C TRP A 266 67.75 12.96 -5.08
N LEU A 267 68.24 13.86 -4.21
CA LEU A 267 69.57 14.46 -4.39
C LEU A 267 70.68 13.42 -4.28
N ALA A 268 70.55 12.46 -3.35
CA ALA A 268 71.51 11.38 -3.20
C ALA A 268 71.54 10.45 -4.44
N SER A 269 70.38 10.13 -5.01
CA SER A 269 70.30 9.32 -6.24
C SER A 269 70.93 10.05 -7.42
N LEU A 270 70.71 11.36 -7.57
CA LEU A 270 71.30 12.16 -8.64
C LEU A 270 72.84 12.22 -8.52
N VAL A 271 73.35 12.37 -7.29
CA VAL A 271 74.80 12.33 -7.04
C VAL A 271 75.37 10.93 -7.32
N GLN A 272 74.65 9.87 -6.99
CA GLN A 272 75.08 8.50 -7.32
C GLN A 272 75.09 8.24 -8.82
N GLU A 273 74.06 8.67 -9.54
CA GLU A 273 73.96 8.55 -11.00
C GLU A 273 75.12 9.29 -11.67
N TYR A 274 75.34 10.55 -11.30
CA TYR A 274 76.48 11.34 -11.78
C TYR A 274 77.85 10.70 -11.45
N ARG A 275 78.01 10.13 -10.24
CA ARG A 275 79.23 9.39 -9.88
C ARG A 275 79.40 8.11 -10.70
N SER A 276 78.30 7.45 -11.07
CA SER A 276 78.32 6.21 -11.83
C SER A 276 78.66 6.46 -13.30
N GLU A 277 78.15 7.56 -13.89
CA GLU A 277 78.47 8.01 -15.26
C GLU A 277 79.95 8.37 -15.37
N ARG A 278 80.49 9.13 -14.42
CA ARG A 278 81.93 9.48 -14.41
C ARG A 278 82.84 8.26 -14.31
N ARG A 279 82.44 7.21 -13.57
CA ARG A 279 83.22 5.95 -13.51
C ARG A 279 83.17 5.16 -14.82
N ARG A 280 82.09 5.28 -15.60
CA ARG A 280 81.97 4.65 -16.92
C ARG A 280 82.85 5.37 -17.96
N GLU A 281 82.90 6.70 -17.92
CA GLU A 281 83.77 7.51 -18.80
C GLU A 281 85.27 7.23 -18.54
N VAL A 282 85.67 7.08 -17.28
CA VAL A 282 87.06 6.76 -16.91
C VAL A 282 87.46 5.33 -17.28
N LYS A 283 86.52 4.36 -17.27
CA LYS A 283 86.79 2.97 -17.74
C LYS A 283 86.76 2.82 -19.26
N GLY A 284 86.07 3.71 -19.98
CA GLY A 284 86.06 3.74 -21.45
C GLY A 284 87.30 4.41 -22.08
N SER A 285 88.14 5.06 -21.27
CA SER A 285 89.34 5.79 -21.73
C SER A 285 90.66 5.04 -21.51
N ASN A 286 90.62 3.72 -21.31
CA ASN A 286 91.82 2.87 -21.38
C ASN A 286 91.86 2.22 -22.77
N PRO A 287 92.76 2.64 -23.68
CA PRO A 287 92.95 1.95 -24.95
C PRO A 287 93.65 0.59 -24.72
N PRO A 288 93.54 -0.36 -25.68
CA PRO A 288 94.07 -1.72 -25.56
C PRO A 288 95.59 -1.78 -25.36
#